data_AF-A0A0N5D415-F1
#
_entry.id   AF-A0A0N5D415-F1
#
_cell.length_a   1.000
_cell.length_b   1.000
_cell.length_c   1.000
_cell.angle_alpha   90.00
_cell.angle_beta   90.00
_cell.angle_gamma   90.00
#
_symmetry.space_group_name_H-M   'P 1'
#
loop_
_entity.id
_entity.type
_entity.pdbx_description
1 polymer ?
#
loop_
_entity_poly.entity_id
_entity_poly.type
_entity_poly.pdbx_seq_one_letter_code
_entity_poly.pdbx_strand_id
1 'polypeptide(L)'
;MLSLRTYVRPLMLTFYASSSSISWKASNYAVDDEGVIRLEKDPYCRPAQLCFLCSRKIELDYKNARLLQQFVSTFSGRVYDQHITGLCDGQQRRLLEIIALSRRTGYMPVFVKDPKYLNDPKLFDPLKPVRPHSYA
;
A
#
# COMPACT_ATOMS: atom_id res chain seq x y z
N MET A 1 2.51 -76.37 -39.33
CA MET A 1 2.50 -76.51 -37.86
C MET A 1 1.57 -75.43 -37.31
N LEU A 2 0.28 -75.75 -37.15
CA LEU A 2 -0.42 -75.90 -35.85
C LEU A 2 -0.40 -74.57 -35.05
N SER A 3 -1.39 -73.68 -35.12
CA SER A 3 -2.79 -73.76 -34.67
C SER A 3 -2.98 -73.72 -33.13
N LEU A 4 -3.77 -72.71 -32.72
CA LEU A 4 -4.68 -72.60 -31.56
C LEU A 4 -4.16 -72.12 -30.18
N ARG A 5 -4.85 -71.05 -29.70
CA ARG A 5 -5.55 -70.87 -28.39
C ARG A 5 -4.71 -71.15 -27.12
N THR A 6 -4.72 -70.38 -26.04
CA THR A 6 -5.87 -69.88 -25.26
C THR A 6 -5.34 -69.18 -23.98
N TYR A 7 -6.07 -68.16 -23.51
CA TYR A 7 -6.45 -67.88 -22.10
C TYR A 7 -5.47 -67.41 -20.99
N VAL A 8 -6.03 -66.44 -20.23
CA VAL A 8 -5.90 -65.99 -18.81
C VAL A 8 -4.85 -64.98 -18.34
N ARG A 9 -5.38 -63.84 -17.87
CA ARG A 9 -4.91 -62.89 -16.83
C ARG A 9 -4.68 -63.59 -15.46
N PRO A 10 -4.26 -62.93 -14.35
CA PRO A 10 -3.57 -61.65 -14.11
C PRO A 10 -2.35 -61.81 -13.16
N LEU A 11 -1.58 -60.73 -12.89
CA LEU A 11 -1.05 -60.51 -11.55
C LEU A 11 -0.91 -59.00 -11.28
N MET A 12 -1.62 -58.55 -10.25
CA MET A 12 -1.59 -57.19 -9.72
C MET A 12 -0.25 -56.93 -9.03
N LEU A 13 0.44 -55.84 -9.37
CA LEU A 13 1.35 -55.17 -8.44
C LEU A 13 1.23 -53.65 -8.65
N THR A 14 0.58 -53.04 -7.67
CA THR A 14 0.50 -51.61 -7.39
C THR A 14 1.87 -51.07 -7.01
N PHE A 15 2.33 -49.97 -7.63
CA PHE A 15 3.33 -49.09 -7.01
C PHE A 15 3.03 -47.61 -7.32
N TYR A 16 2.56 -46.96 -6.25
CA TYR A 16 2.69 -45.55 -5.83
C TYR A 16 3.23 -44.54 -6.88
N ALA A 17 2.32 -43.76 -7.46
CA ALA A 17 2.65 -42.46 -8.05
C ALA A 17 2.50 -41.39 -6.97
N SER A 18 3.62 -40.86 -6.46
CA SER A 18 3.62 -39.62 -5.69
C SER A 18 3.28 -38.44 -6.61
N SER A 19 1.98 -38.22 -6.83
CA SER A 19 1.50 -36.98 -7.43
C SER A 19 1.55 -35.90 -6.35
N SER A 20 2.48 -34.96 -6.50
CA SER A 20 2.42 -33.67 -5.81
C SER A 20 1.11 -33.01 -6.23
N SER A 21 0.13 -33.04 -5.33
CA SER A 21 -1.17 -32.43 -5.55
C SER A 21 -1.00 -30.93 -5.57
N ILE A 22 -1.02 -30.35 -6.77
CA ILE A 22 -1.37 -28.95 -6.93
C ILE A 22 -2.81 -28.87 -6.39
N SER A 23 -2.95 -28.39 -5.16
CA SER A 23 -4.25 -28.16 -4.54
C SER A 23 -4.82 -26.89 -5.18
N TRP A 24 -5.55 -27.07 -6.28
CA TRP A 24 -6.43 -26.05 -6.81
C TRP A 24 -7.56 -25.91 -5.80
N LYS A 25 -7.53 -24.88 -4.95
CA LYS A 25 -8.68 -24.55 -4.10
C LYS A 25 -9.84 -24.20 -5.03
N ALA A 26 -10.84 -25.07 -5.09
CA ALA A 26 -12.14 -24.75 -5.67
C ALA A 26 -12.72 -23.59 -4.87
N SER A 27 -12.76 -22.41 -5.47
CA SER A 27 -13.53 -21.29 -4.95
C SER A 27 -14.98 -21.75 -4.86
N ASN A 28 -15.56 -21.69 -3.66
CA ASN A 28 -16.98 -21.91 -3.46
C ASN A 28 -17.74 -20.78 -4.16
N TYR A 29 -18.26 -21.05 -5.36
CA TYR A 29 -19.14 -20.12 -6.04
C TYR A 29 -20.58 -20.58 -5.78
N ALA A 30 -21.34 -19.76 -5.04
CA ALA A 30 -22.78 -19.92 -5.00
C ALA A 30 -23.33 -19.38 -6.34
N VAL A 31 -23.94 -20.28 -7.11
CA VAL A 31 -24.66 -19.94 -8.33
C VAL A 31 -26.12 -19.77 -7.94
N ASP A 32 -26.65 -18.56 -8.09
CA ASP A 32 -28.09 -18.32 -7.93
C ASP A 32 -28.86 -18.94 -9.11
N ASP A 33 -30.18 -19.17 -8.97
CA ASP A 33 -31.05 -19.79 -10.00
C ASP A 33 -31.00 -19.06 -11.37
N GLU A 34 -30.58 -17.79 -11.36
CA GLU A 34 -30.40 -16.92 -12.54
C GLU A 34 -28.97 -16.98 -13.15
N GLY A 35 -28.10 -17.88 -12.68
CA GLY A 35 -26.75 -18.07 -13.19
C GLY A 35 -25.72 -17.00 -12.78
N VAL A 36 -26.08 -16.12 -11.84
CA VAL A 36 -25.17 -15.08 -11.32
C VAL A 36 -24.20 -15.71 -10.31
N ILE A 37 -22.90 -15.51 -10.55
CA ILE A 37 -21.83 -16.05 -9.71
C ILE A 37 -21.54 -15.05 -8.57
N ARG A 38 -21.82 -15.42 -7.32
CA ARG A 38 -21.45 -14.60 -6.15
C ARG A 38 -19.98 -14.84 -5.79
N LEU A 39 -19.14 -13.83 -6.01
CA LEU A 39 -17.74 -13.83 -5.57
C LEU A 39 -17.61 -13.23 -4.17
N GLU A 40 -16.78 -13.83 -3.31
CA GLU A 40 -16.48 -13.28 -1.97
C GLU A 40 -15.72 -11.95 -2.02
N LYS A 41 -14.97 -11.70 -3.10
CA LYS A 41 -14.21 -10.46 -3.34
C LYS A 41 -14.34 -10.03 -4.80
N ASP A 42 -14.52 -8.73 -4.99
CA ASP A 42 -14.63 -8.12 -6.32
C ASP A 42 -13.30 -8.22 -7.09
N PRO A 43 -13.25 -8.91 -8.25
CA PRO A 43 -12.02 -9.09 -9.02
C PRO A 43 -11.54 -7.81 -9.71
N TYR A 44 -12.42 -6.83 -9.87
CA TYR A 44 -12.12 -5.52 -10.46
C TYR A 44 -11.80 -4.44 -9.42
N CYS A 45 -11.75 -4.80 -8.13
CA CYS A 45 -11.45 -3.85 -7.07
C CYS A 45 -10.00 -3.36 -7.20
N ARG A 46 -9.83 -2.03 -7.32
CA ARG A 46 -8.50 -1.42 -7.37
C ARG A 46 -7.83 -1.53 -6.00
N PRO A 47 -6.50 -1.72 -5.93
CA PRO A 47 -5.80 -1.69 -4.66
C PRO A 47 -6.00 -0.33 -3.98
N ALA A 48 -6.08 -0.35 -2.65
CA ALA A 48 -6.21 0.86 -1.86
C ALA A 48 -4.98 1.78 -2.10
N GLN A 49 -5.25 3.05 -2.37
CA GLN A 49 -4.20 4.05 -2.53
C GLN A 49 -3.56 4.32 -1.17
N LEU A 50 -2.23 4.17 -1.09
CA LEU A 50 -1.48 4.37 0.13
C LEU A 50 -0.82 5.75 0.14
N CYS A 51 -0.66 6.31 1.34
CA CYS A 51 0.05 7.57 1.52
C CYS A 51 1.55 7.42 1.17
N PHE A 52 2.23 8.53 0.86
CA PHE A 52 3.67 8.52 0.53
C PHE A 52 4.52 7.84 1.62
N LEU A 53 4.31 8.22 2.88
CA LEU A 53 5.04 7.66 4.03
C LEU A 53 4.75 6.17 4.25
N CYS A 54 3.48 5.78 4.05
CA CYS A 54 2.99 4.41 4.22
C CYS A 54 3.59 3.49 3.15
N SER A 55 3.59 3.96 1.89
CA SER A 55 4.11 3.21 0.75
C SER A 55 5.61 2.96 0.85
N ARG A 56 6.35 3.94 1.37
CA ARG A 56 7.81 3.86 1.56
C ARG A 56 8.24 3.34 2.93
N LYS A 57 7.29 3.07 3.84
CA LYS A 57 7.53 2.66 5.24
C LYS A 57 8.53 3.58 5.97
N ILE A 58 8.38 4.89 5.77
CA ILE A 58 9.24 5.90 6.41
C ILE A 58 8.65 6.26 7.77
N GLU A 59 9.45 6.14 8.82
CA GLU A 59 9.10 6.56 10.18
C GLU A 59 9.46 8.04 10.40
N LEU A 60 8.62 8.73 11.17
CA LEU A 60 8.78 10.16 11.45
C LEU A 60 9.49 10.36 12.78
N ASP A 61 10.70 10.93 12.74
CA ASP A 61 11.46 11.31 13.92
C ASP A 61 11.55 12.83 14.07
N TYR A 62 11.42 13.32 15.30
CA TYR A 62 11.55 14.75 15.62
C TYR A 62 12.96 15.31 15.38
N LYS A 63 13.97 14.44 15.38
CA LYS A 63 15.37 14.78 15.14
C LYS A 63 15.66 15.01 13.64
N ASN A 64 14.87 14.39 12.76
CA ASN A 64 15.07 14.42 11.31
C ASN A 64 14.45 15.68 10.70
N ALA A 65 15.02 16.84 11.04
CA ALA A 65 14.53 18.15 10.62
C ALA A 65 14.43 18.29 9.08
N ARG A 66 15.35 17.66 8.33
CA ARG A 66 15.34 17.67 6.85
C ARG A 66 14.03 17.13 6.26
N LEU A 67 13.55 15.99 6.77
CA LEU A 67 12.30 15.39 6.30
C LEU A 67 11.09 16.22 6.74
N LEU A 68 11.06 16.63 8.01
CA LEU A 68 9.94 17.40 8.56
C LEU A 68 9.74 18.75 7.84
N GLN A 69 10.84 19.42 7.48
CA GLN A 69 10.81 20.69 6.76
C GLN A 69 10.36 20.58 5.30
N GLN A 70 10.24 19.38 4.74
CA GLN A 70 9.56 19.19 3.45
C GLN A 70 8.05 19.39 3.59
N PHE A 71 7.47 19.17 4.78
CA PHE A 71 6.04 19.35 5.07
C PHE A 71 5.67 20.76 5.53
N VAL A 72 6.62 21.70 5.48
CA VAL A 72 6.45 23.07 5.98
C VAL A 72 6.61 24.08 4.86
N SER A 73 5.80 25.13 4.89
CA SER A 73 5.89 26.27 3.98
C SER A 73 7.22 27.00 4.14
N THR A 74 7.87 27.29 3.00
CA THR A 74 9.19 27.92 2.97
C THR A 74 9.16 29.31 3.62
N PHE A 75 8.13 30.10 3.32
CA PHE A 75 8.03 31.50 3.76
C PHE A 75 7.39 31.66 5.12
N SER A 76 6.34 30.88 5.41
CA SER A 76 5.51 31.08 6.60
C SER A 76 5.86 30.14 7.75
N GLY A 77 6.62 29.07 7.51
CA GLY A 77 6.85 28.06 8.53
C GLY A 77 5.59 27.27 8.92
N ARG A 78 4.45 27.45 8.24
CA ARG A 78 3.21 26.70 8.52
C ARG A 78 3.29 25.30 7.94
N VAL A 79 2.79 24.31 8.68
CA VAL A 79 2.68 22.93 8.18
C VAL A 79 1.55 22.89 7.15
N TYR A 80 1.76 22.19 6.04
CA TYR A 80 0.72 22.03 5.02
C TYR A 80 -0.39 21.08 5.48
N ASP A 81 -1.61 21.38 5.05
CA ASP A 81 -2.80 20.59 5.35
C ASP A 81 -2.85 19.30 4.52
N GLN A 82 -3.73 18.40 4.93
CA GLN A 82 -3.87 17.07 4.34
C GLN A 82 -4.24 17.09 2.85
N HIS A 83 -5.08 18.04 2.42
CA HIS A 83 -5.48 18.17 1.02
C HIS A 83 -4.31 18.56 0.09
N ILE A 84 -3.21 19.07 0.66
CA ILE A 84 -1.96 19.39 -0.04
C ILE A 84 -0.98 18.22 0.08
N THR A 85 -0.73 17.72 1.29
CA THR A 85 0.28 16.67 1.54
C THR A 85 -0.14 15.29 1.03
N GLY A 86 -1.44 15.01 0.94
CA GLY A 86 -1.96 13.71 0.54
C GLY A 86 -1.66 12.57 1.53
N LEU A 87 -1.36 12.91 2.79
CA LEU A 87 -1.14 11.91 3.85
C LEU A 87 -2.47 11.34 4.36
N CYS A 88 -2.42 10.13 4.95
CA CYS A 88 -3.56 9.61 5.70
C CYS A 88 -3.70 10.33 7.04
N ASP A 89 -4.91 10.36 7.60
CA ASP A 89 -5.22 11.10 8.83
C ASP A 89 -4.30 10.73 10.00
N GLY A 90 -4.00 9.43 10.13
CA GLY A 90 -3.12 8.92 11.17
C GLY A 90 -1.68 9.46 11.06
N GLN A 91 -1.14 9.50 9.85
CA GLN A 91 0.20 10.05 9.62
C GLN A 91 0.24 11.57 9.70
N GLN A 92 -0.82 12.25 9.26
CA GLN A 92 -0.92 13.70 9.37
C GLN A 92 -0.93 14.16 10.84
N ARG A 93 -1.70 13.48 11.72
CA ARG A 93 -1.70 13.78 13.16
C ARG A 93 -0.32 13.58 13.79
N ARG A 94 0.31 12.43 13.52
CA ARG A 94 1.67 12.12 14.00
C ARG A 94 2.69 13.16 13.51
N LEU A 95 2.61 13.58 12.26
CA LEU A 95 3.46 14.61 11.69
C LEU A 95 3.35 15.93 12.47
N LEU A 96 2.14 16.37 12.79
CA LEU A 96 1.92 17.59 13.57
C LEU A 96 2.53 17.51 14.98
N GLU A 97 2.34 16.39 15.67
CA GLU A 97 2.92 16.13 16.99
C GLU A 97 4.45 16.15 16.96
N ILE A 98 5.05 15.46 15.98
CA ILE A 98 6.50 15.36 15.80
C ILE A 98 7.10 16.72 15.42
N ILE A 99 6.44 17.49 14.55
CA ILE A 99 6.85 18.86 14.21
C ILE A 99 6.79 19.77 15.44
N ALA A 100 5.71 19.69 16.22
CA ALA A 100 5.59 20.46 17.46
C ALA A 100 6.68 20.08 18.48
N LEU A 101 7.02 18.80 18.57
CA LEU A 101 8.12 18.31 19.40
C LEU A 101 9.49 18.82 18.90
N SER A 102 9.75 18.73 17.59
CA SER A 102 10.99 19.20 16.95
C SER A 102 11.21 20.70 17.17
N ARG A 103 10.14 21.50 17.07
CA ARG A 103 10.17 22.94 17.36
C ARG A 103 10.47 23.24 18.83
N ARG A 104 9.80 22.55 19.75
CA ARG A 104 10.03 22.73 21.21
C ARG A 104 11.45 22.34 21.62
N THR A 105 12.01 21.33 20.98
CA THR A 105 13.37 20.81 21.25
C THR A 105 14.46 21.57 20.49
N GLY A 106 14.10 22.50 19.60
CA GLY A 106 15.05 23.35 18.88
C GLY A 106 15.71 22.71 17.65
N TYR A 107 15.24 21.55 17.18
CA TYR A 107 15.77 20.92 15.96
C TYR A 107 15.24 21.57 14.67
N MET A 108 14.12 22.29 14.72
CA MET A 108 13.49 22.93 13.56
C MET A 108 12.96 24.32 13.92
N PRO A 109 13.18 25.35 13.07
CA PRO A 109 12.63 26.69 13.27
C PRO A 109 11.09 26.73 13.20
N VAL A 110 10.51 27.75 13.83
CA VAL A 110 9.04 27.95 13.91
C VAL A 110 8.53 28.81 12.76
N PHE A 111 9.20 29.94 12.48
CA PHE A 111 8.68 30.97 11.59
C PHE A 111 9.02 30.78 10.12
N VAL A 112 10.24 30.33 9.81
CA VAL A 112 10.74 30.20 8.44
C VAL A 112 11.48 28.87 8.34
N LYS A 113 11.46 28.24 7.18
CA LYS A 113 12.23 27.03 6.91
C LYS A 113 13.73 27.33 6.95
N ASP A 114 14.55 26.37 7.38
CA ASP A 114 16.00 26.55 7.39
C ASP A 114 16.53 26.73 5.95
N PRO A 115 17.39 27.73 5.70
CA PRO A 115 17.97 27.98 4.38
C PRO A 115 18.64 26.75 3.76
N LYS A 116 19.23 25.88 4.60
CA LYS A 116 19.89 24.64 4.21
C LYS A 116 18.99 23.67 3.44
N TYR A 117 17.68 23.67 3.73
CA TYR A 117 16.73 22.69 3.17
C TYR A 117 15.79 23.31 2.12
N LEU A 118 16.01 24.55 1.70
CA LEU A 118 15.16 25.24 0.71
C LEU A 118 15.17 24.53 -0.66
N ASN A 119 16.33 24.02 -1.06
CA ASN A 119 16.55 23.40 -2.36
C ASN A 119 16.34 21.87 -2.36
N ASP A 120 15.78 21.30 -1.30
CA ASP A 120 15.41 19.89 -1.29
C ASP A 120 14.29 19.61 -2.32
N PRO A 121 14.28 18.42 -2.94
CA PRO A 121 13.23 18.05 -3.89
C PRO A 121 11.86 18.11 -3.19
N LYS A 122 10.92 18.83 -3.80
CA LYS A 122 9.57 19.00 -3.25
C LYS A 122 8.77 17.70 -3.44
N LEU A 123 8.18 17.20 -2.35
CA LEU A 123 7.33 15.99 -2.39
C LEU A 123 5.96 16.26 -3.01
N PHE A 124 5.46 17.49 -2.84
CA PHE A 124 4.15 17.92 -3.29
C PHE A 124 4.22 19.39 -3.71
N ASP A 125 3.28 19.81 -4.57
CA ASP A 125 3.15 21.18 -5.02
C ASP A 125 1.97 21.85 -4.31
N PRO A 126 2.21 22.86 -3.44
CA PRO A 126 1.15 23.59 -2.75
C PRO A 126 0.14 24.27 -3.68
N LEU A 127 0.53 24.58 -4.91
CA LEU A 127 -0.35 25.25 -5.88
C LEU A 127 -1.34 24.29 -6.55
N LYS A 128 -1.10 22.98 -6.45
CA LYS A 128 -1.94 21.95 -7.07
C LYS A 128 -2.41 20.92 -6.03
N PRO A 129 -3.34 21.30 -5.13
CA PRO A 129 -3.84 20.38 -4.11
C PRO A 129 -4.66 19.24 -4.71
N VAL A 130 -4.71 18.11 -4.01
CA VAL A 130 -5.44 16.89 -4.44
C VAL A 130 -6.95 17.14 -4.45
N ARG A 131 -7.44 17.94 -3.51
CA ARG A 131 -8.82 18.43 -3.50
C ARG A 131 -8.79 19.95 -3.56
N PRO A 132 -9.56 20.58 -4.47
CA PRO A 132 -9.64 22.04 -4.52
C PRO A 132 -10.27 22.55 -3.21
N HIS A 133 -9.89 23.76 -2.78
CA HIS A 133 -10.61 24.41 -1.70
C HIS A 133 -12.00 24.84 -2.18
N SER A 134 -12.98 24.85 -1.29
CA SER A 134 -14.38 25.18 -1.60
C SER A 134 -14.58 26.60 -2.15
N TYR A 135 -13.58 27.46 -2.00
CA TYR A 135 -13.61 28.86 -2.41
C TYR A 135 -12.74 29.14 -3.67
N ALA A 136 -12.29 28.08 -4.39
CA ALA A 136 -11.54 28.16 -5.68
C ALA A 136 -12.48 28.08 -6.85
#